data_AF-A0A1F9MCP6-F1
#
_entry.id   AF-A0A1F9MCP6-F1
#
_cell.length_a   1.000
_cell.length_b   1.000
_cell.length_c   1.000
_cell.angle_alpha   90.00
_cell.angle_beta   90.00
_cell.angle_gamma   90.00
#
_symmetry.space_group_name_H-M   'P 1'
#
loop_
_entity.id
_entity.type
_entity.pdbx_description
1 polymer ?
#
loop_
_entity_poly.entity_id
_entity_poly.type
_entity_poly.pdbx_seq_one_letter_code
_entity_poly.pdbx_strand_id
1 'polypeptide(L)'
;MKLTLTMFFSLPLLAALFLSYTTILMAKTAPKDVIELGTAGKNGPVTFKHSEHIAKHKLACSTCHHGIKTDEEAKACSACHKTEKVEKTPSYKDALHKNCKDCHKKYKEDAAAKGVKLDALPTLCKHCHKKAK
;
A
#
# COMPACT_ATOMS: atom_id res chain seq x y z
N MET A 1 0.00 -51.45 31.34
CA MET A 1 -0.08 -50.03 31.74
C MET A 1 1.26 -49.36 31.47
N LYS A 2 1.41 -48.61 30.37
CA LYS A 2 2.59 -47.75 30.04
C LYS A 2 2.38 -47.09 28.66
N LEU A 3 1.30 -46.31 28.47
CA LEU A 3 1.13 -45.57 27.21
C LEU A 3 0.30 -44.28 27.31
N THR A 4 0.32 -43.60 28.46
CA THR A 4 -0.51 -42.39 28.65
C THR A 4 0.24 -41.15 29.13
N LEU A 5 1.55 -41.23 29.41
CA LEU A 5 2.28 -40.11 30.03
C LEU A 5 3.16 -39.30 29.06
N THR A 6 3.48 -39.81 27.86
CA THR A 6 4.31 -39.09 26.88
C THR A 6 3.52 -38.20 25.91
N MET A 7 2.19 -38.33 25.86
CA MET A 7 1.31 -37.58 24.94
C MET A 7 0.89 -36.20 25.50
N PHE A 8 1.04 -35.95 26.80
CA PHE A 8 0.66 -34.68 27.42
C PHE A 8 1.74 -33.59 27.32
N PHE A 9 3.01 -33.96 27.15
CA PHE A 9 4.12 -33.00 27.05
C PHE A 9 4.45 -32.58 25.61
N SER A 10 4.07 -33.36 24.60
CA SER A 10 4.34 -33.07 23.19
C SER A 10 3.33 -32.12 22.53
N LEU A 11 2.09 -32.10 23.03
CA LEU A 11 1.00 -31.26 22.52
C LEU A 11 1.22 -29.74 22.67
N PRO A 12 1.70 -29.20 23.81
CA PRO A 12 1.98 -27.77 23.93
C PRO A 12 3.18 -27.32 23.07
N LEU A 13 4.16 -28.19 22.83
CA LEU A 13 5.30 -27.90 21.94
C LEU A 13 4.87 -27.82 20.47
N LEU A 14 4.00 -28.73 20.04
CA LEU A 14 3.44 -28.72 18.68
C LEU A 14 2.53 -27.51 18.45
N ALA A 15 1.72 -27.13 19.46
CA ALA A 15 0.89 -25.93 19.42
C ALA A 15 1.74 -24.64 19.37
N ALA A 16 2.82 -24.55 20.15
CA ALA A 16 3.76 -23.42 20.11
C ALA A 16 4.47 -23.32 18.75
N LEU A 17 4.85 -24.45 18.15
CA LEU A 17 5.40 -24.50 16.79
C LEU A 17 4.37 -24.05 15.74
N PHE A 18 3.11 -24.45 15.86
CA PHE A 18 2.03 -24.02 14.95
C PHE A 18 1.71 -22.52 15.08
N LEU A 19 1.67 -21.97 16.29
CA LEU A 19 1.53 -20.52 16.51
C LEU A 19 2.73 -19.73 15.99
N SER A 20 3.95 -20.24 16.21
CA SER A 20 5.16 -19.61 15.68
C SER A 20 5.19 -19.63 14.14
N TYR A 21 4.71 -20.70 13.52
CA TYR A 21 4.68 -20.82 12.06
C TYR A 21 3.65 -19.88 11.41
N THR A 22 2.45 -19.78 12.00
CA THR A 22 1.39 -18.89 11.48
C THR A 22 1.76 -17.41 11.60
N THR A 23 2.43 -17.00 12.69
CA THR A 23 2.90 -15.62 12.87
C THR A 23 3.99 -15.22 11.86
N ILE A 24 4.90 -16.13 11.51
CA ILE A 24 5.95 -15.89 10.49
C ILE A 24 5.33 -15.66 9.10
N LEU A 25 4.27 -16.40 8.74
CA LEU A 25 3.60 -16.25 7.45
C LEU A 25 2.89 -14.90 7.28
N MET A 26 2.29 -14.36 8.35
CA MET A 26 1.64 -13.04 8.32
C MET A 26 2.64 -11.89 8.14
N ALA A 27 3.87 -12.02 8.65
CA ALA A 27 4.89 -10.99 8.55
C ALA A 27 5.48 -10.83 7.14
N LYS A 28 5.47 -11.89 6.32
CA LYS A 28 6.09 -11.89 4.98
C LYS A 28 5.23 -11.19 3.92
N THR A 29 3.94 -10.97 4.16
CA THR A 29 2.99 -10.45 3.18
C THR A 29 2.55 -9.00 3.44
N ALA A 30 2.94 -8.40 4.56
CA ALA A 30 2.56 -7.03 4.90
C ALA A 30 3.42 -5.99 4.16
N PRO A 31 2.82 -5.04 3.41
CA PRO A 31 3.59 -3.98 2.77
C PRO A 31 4.23 -3.06 3.81
N LYS A 32 5.40 -2.49 3.49
CA LYS A 32 5.97 -1.39 4.29
C LYS A 32 4.95 -0.28 4.39
N ASP A 33 4.56 0.11 5.60
CA ASP A 33 3.49 1.07 5.77
C ASP A 33 3.82 2.42 5.12
N VAL A 34 5.01 2.96 5.42
CA VAL A 34 5.48 4.23 4.87
C VAL A 34 6.51 3.98 3.77
N ILE A 35 6.30 4.57 2.59
CA ILE A 35 7.24 4.56 1.47
C ILE A 35 7.37 5.97 0.87
N GLU A 36 8.48 6.24 0.19
CA GLU A 36 8.68 7.48 -0.58
C GLU A 36 8.45 7.21 -2.07
N LEU A 37 7.57 7.99 -2.69
CA LEU A 37 7.28 7.94 -4.12
C LEU A 37 8.02 9.05 -4.87
N GLY A 38 8.72 8.68 -5.94
CA GLY A 38 9.51 9.59 -6.76
C GLY A 38 10.94 9.79 -6.26
N THR A 39 11.62 10.77 -6.86
CA THR A 39 13.00 11.14 -6.54
C THR A 39 13.06 12.58 -6.00
N ALA A 40 14.23 13.01 -5.52
CA ALA A 40 14.49 14.38 -5.07
C ALA A 40 14.56 15.40 -6.25
N GLY A 41 13.68 15.29 -7.23
CA GLY A 41 13.50 16.30 -8.27
C GLY A 41 12.95 17.62 -7.69
N LYS A 42 12.59 18.58 -8.56
CA LYS A 42 12.20 19.95 -8.17
C LYS A 42 11.17 20.06 -7.03
N ASN A 43 10.25 19.08 -6.91
CA ASN A 43 9.20 19.08 -5.88
C ASN A 43 9.46 18.08 -4.74
N GLY A 44 10.59 17.37 -4.73
CA GLY A 44 10.90 16.34 -3.75
C GLY A 44 10.03 15.08 -3.85
N PRO A 45 10.39 14.03 -3.09
CA PRO A 45 9.59 12.81 -3.01
C PRO A 45 8.29 13.05 -2.24
N VAL A 46 7.33 12.13 -2.41
CA VAL A 46 6.05 12.14 -1.71
C VAL A 46 5.99 10.95 -0.77
N THR A 47 5.87 11.23 0.53
CA THR A 47 5.59 10.20 1.53
C THR A 47 4.19 9.61 1.33
N PHE A 48 4.12 8.31 1.12
CA PHE A 48 2.90 7.54 0.97
C PHE A 48 2.75 6.55 2.12
N LYS A 49 1.52 6.40 2.63
CA LYS A 49 1.19 5.47 3.72
C LYS A 49 0.15 4.46 3.26
N HIS A 50 0.50 3.17 3.26
CA HIS A 50 -0.41 2.08 2.89
C HIS A 50 -1.59 1.97 3.86
N SER A 51 -1.37 2.11 5.17
CA SER A 51 -2.42 2.02 6.20
C SER A 51 -3.55 3.04 6.00
N GLU A 52 -3.23 4.28 5.62
CA GLU A 52 -4.25 5.29 5.34
C GLU A 52 -5.14 4.86 4.16
N HIS A 53 -4.58 4.24 3.13
CA HIS A 53 -5.33 3.86 1.93
C HIS A 53 -6.05 2.51 2.09
N ILE A 54 -5.42 1.53 2.73
CA ILE A 54 -5.94 0.17 2.85
C ILE A 54 -6.74 0.01 4.15
N ALA A 55 -6.15 0.33 5.30
CA ALA A 55 -6.79 0.06 6.59
C ALA A 55 -7.96 1.02 6.86
N LYS A 56 -7.77 2.31 6.57
CA LYS A 56 -8.75 3.37 6.83
C LYS A 56 -9.75 3.56 5.68
N HIS A 57 -9.27 3.56 4.44
CA HIS A 57 -10.13 3.77 3.26
C HIS A 57 -10.54 2.48 2.53
N LYS A 58 -10.12 1.30 3.01
CA LYS A 58 -10.54 -0.02 2.50
C LYS A 58 -10.32 -0.20 1.00
N LEU A 59 -9.28 0.44 0.44
CA LEU A 59 -8.93 0.29 -0.96
C LEU A 59 -8.29 -1.08 -1.21
N ALA A 60 -8.64 -1.69 -2.34
CA ALA A 60 -8.04 -2.95 -2.76
C ALA A 60 -6.60 -2.75 -3.26
N CYS A 61 -5.74 -3.76 -3.09
CA CYS A 61 -4.35 -3.71 -3.57
C CYS A 61 -4.27 -3.43 -5.08
N SER A 62 -5.19 -4.01 -5.84
CA SER A 62 -5.31 -3.87 -7.29
C SER A 62 -5.75 -2.49 -7.75
N THR A 63 -6.28 -1.64 -6.85
CA THR A 63 -6.62 -0.24 -7.18
C THR A 63 -5.39 0.53 -7.63
N CYS A 64 -4.22 0.26 -7.02
CA CYS A 64 -2.95 0.88 -7.41
C CYS A 64 -2.02 -0.10 -8.12
N HIS A 65 -1.89 -1.33 -7.62
CA HIS A 65 -1.10 -2.38 -8.26
C HIS A 65 -1.91 -3.08 -9.36
N HIS A 66 -2.31 -2.31 -10.37
CA HIS A 66 -3.17 -2.75 -11.48
C HIS A 66 -2.53 -3.83 -12.38
N GLY A 67 -1.25 -4.13 -12.20
CA GLY A 67 -0.54 -5.20 -12.91
C GLY A 67 -0.25 -6.44 -12.06
N ILE A 68 -0.71 -6.49 -10.81
CA ILE A 68 -0.49 -7.64 -9.93
C ILE A 68 -1.39 -8.80 -10.38
N LYS A 69 -0.81 -9.97 -10.59
CA LYS A 69 -1.56 -11.22 -10.71
C LYS A 69 -1.70 -11.86 -9.33
N THR A 70 -2.65 -12.77 -9.16
CA THR A 70 -2.79 -13.54 -7.92
C THR A 70 -1.44 -14.19 -7.58
N ASP A 71 -0.98 -13.98 -6.34
CA ASP A 71 0.27 -14.52 -5.77
C ASP A 71 1.58 -13.90 -6.25
N GLU A 72 1.55 -12.81 -7.04
CA GLU A 72 2.77 -12.07 -7.41
C GLU A 72 3.09 -10.94 -6.43
N GLU A 73 4.38 -10.70 -6.17
CA GLU A 73 4.82 -9.53 -5.43
C GLU A 73 4.54 -8.23 -6.20
N ALA A 74 4.05 -7.23 -5.48
CA ALA A 74 3.78 -5.91 -6.02
C ALA A 74 5.08 -5.23 -6.49
N LYS A 75 5.16 -4.91 -7.79
CA LYS A 75 6.30 -4.15 -8.36
C LYS A 75 6.13 -2.66 -8.13
N ALA A 76 7.25 -1.95 -7.97
CA ALA A 76 7.28 -0.50 -7.95
C ALA A 76 6.76 0.07 -9.28
N CYS A 77 6.06 1.22 -9.24
CA CYS A 77 5.49 1.81 -10.45
C CYS A 77 6.58 2.11 -11.51
N SER A 78 7.80 2.46 -11.07
CA SER A 78 8.97 2.73 -11.91
C SER A 78 9.53 1.51 -12.65
N ALA A 79 9.09 0.30 -12.28
CA ALA A 79 9.42 -0.91 -13.02
C ALA A 79 8.93 -0.81 -14.47
N CYS A 80 7.73 -0.24 -14.68
CA CYS A 80 7.10 -0.10 -15.99
C CYS A 80 6.92 1.38 -16.41
N HIS A 81 6.47 2.25 -15.51
CA HIS A 81 6.29 3.67 -15.79
C HIS A 81 7.62 4.41 -15.65
N LYS A 82 8.28 4.66 -16.79
CA LYS A 82 9.58 5.36 -16.84
C LYS A 82 9.40 6.88 -16.79
N THR A 83 10.51 7.62 -16.74
CA THR A 83 10.49 9.09 -16.73
C THR A 83 9.71 9.66 -17.89
N GLU A 84 9.93 9.09 -19.08
CA GLU A 84 9.18 9.40 -20.29
C GLU A 84 8.12 8.34 -20.57
N LYS A 85 7.12 8.70 -21.35
CA LYS A 85 6.11 7.77 -21.87
C LYS A 85 6.79 6.71 -22.75
N VAL A 86 6.41 5.45 -22.57
CA VAL A 86 6.88 4.32 -23.39
C VAL A 86 5.65 3.63 -23.99
N GLU A 87 5.52 3.66 -25.32
CA GLU A 87 4.35 3.08 -26.02
C GLU A 87 3.02 3.63 -25.47
N LYS A 88 2.14 2.73 -24.99
CA LYS A 88 0.87 3.07 -24.33
C LYS A 88 1.01 3.26 -22.82
N THR A 89 2.21 3.06 -22.27
CA THR A 89 2.50 3.21 -20.84
C THR A 89 2.80 4.69 -20.54
N PRO A 90 1.97 5.37 -19.72
CA PRO A 90 2.23 6.76 -19.36
C PRO A 90 3.52 6.89 -18.57
N SER A 91 4.09 8.10 -18.58
CA SER A 91 5.24 8.42 -17.74
C SER A 91 4.93 8.18 -16.25
N TYR A 92 5.96 7.96 -15.44
CA TYR A 92 5.85 7.82 -13.99
C TYR A 92 5.09 9.00 -13.38
N LYS A 93 5.43 10.21 -13.83
CA LYS A 93 4.78 11.43 -13.38
C LYS A 93 3.29 11.41 -13.73
N ASP A 94 2.93 11.12 -14.97
CA ASP A 94 1.52 11.16 -15.39
C ASP A 94 0.72 10.03 -14.75
N ALA A 95 1.31 8.84 -14.57
CA ALA A 95 0.68 7.73 -13.87
C ALA A 95 0.31 8.10 -12.43
N LEU A 96 1.22 8.71 -11.67
CA LEU A 96 0.94 9.16 -10.30
C LEU A 96 -0.06 10.32 -10.26
N HIS A 97 0.08 11.32 -11.12
CA HIS A 97 -0.84 12.45 -11.10
C HIS A 97 -2.25 12.04 -11.55
N LYS A 98 -2.37 11.07 -12.46
CA LYS A 98 -3.68 10.53 -12.83
C LYS A 98 -4.26 9.65 -11.72
N ASN A 99 -3.50 8.67 -11.24
CA ASN A 99 -4.00 7.72 -10.24
C ASN A 99 -4.31 8.40 -8.90
N CYS A 100 -3.35 9.14 -8.35
CA CYS A 100 -3.46 9.68 -7.00
C CYS A 100 -4.33 10.96 -6.97
N LYS A 101 -4.06 11.93 -7.84
CA LYS A 101 -4.75 13.23 -7.80
C LYS A 101 -6.21 13.08 -8.23
N ASP A 102 -6.51 12.29 -9.26
CA ASP A 102 -7.89 12.18 -9.75
C ASP A 102 -8.75 11.39 -8.77
N CYS A 103 -8.22 10.33 -8.16
CA CYS A 103 -8.92 9.60 -7.08
C CYS A 103 -9.23 10.54 -5.90
N HIS A 104 -8.24 11.32 -5.44
CA HIS A 104 -8.48 12.31 -4.39
C HIS A 104 -9.49 13.38 -4.81
N LYS A 105 -9.40 13.90 -6.04
CA LYS A 105 -10.35 14.89 -6.55
C LYS A 105 -11.77 14.32 -6.55
N LYS A 106 -11.95 13.11 -7.09
CA LYS A 106 -13.25 12.42 -7.11
C LYS A 106 -13.78 12.20 -5.71
N TYR A 107 -12.96 11.74 -4.76
CA TYR A 107 -13.40 11.53 -3.38
C TYR A 107 -13.81 12.84 -2.70
N LYS A 108 -13.12 13.96 -3.00
CA LYS A 108 -13.53 15.29 -2.53
C LYS A 108 -14.87 15.72 -3.10
N GLU A 109 -15.10 15.49 -4.39
CA GLU A 109 -16.36 15.80 -5.08
C GLU A 109 -17.51 14.96 -4.53
N ASP A 110 -17.31 13.65 -4.38
CA ASP A 110 -18.29 12.71 -3.82
C ASP A 110 -18.64 13.06 -2.37
N ALA A 111 -17.67 13.51 -1.56
CA ALA A 111 -17.90 14.00 -0.21
C ALA A 111 -18.68 15.33 -0.19
N ALA A 112 -18.31 16.27 -1.06
CA ALA A 112 -18.98 17.56 -1.18
C ALA A 112 -20.45 17.42 -1.61
N ALA A 113 -20.74 16.48 -2.52
CA ALA A 113 -22.11 16.13 -2.91
C ALA A 113 -22.96 15.61 -1.74
N LYS A 114 -22.32 15.08 -0.69
CA LYS A 114 -22.96 14.64 0.56
C LYS A 114 -22.92 15.70 1.66
N GLY A 115 -22.56 16.94 1.33
CA GLY A 115 -22.43 18.04 2.29
C GLY A 115 -21.20 17.95 3.20
N VAL A 116 -20.26 17.04 2.94
CA VAL A 116 -19.05 16.85 3.73
C VAL A 116 -17.87 17.59 3.08
N LYS A 117 -17.25 18.51 3.81
CA LYS A 117 -16.03 19.20 3.35
C LYS A 117 -14.78 18.44 3.79
N LEU A 118 -13.93 18.08 2.82
CA LEU A 118 -12.65 17.41 3.05
C LEU A 118 -11.48 18.35 2.72
N ASP A 119 -11.22 19.30 3.61
CA ASP A 119 -10.18 20.31 3.40
C ASP A 119 -8.75 19.76 3.48
N ALA A 120 -8.57 18.66 4.21
CA ALA A 120 -7.28 17.98 4.37
C ALA A 120 -6.92 17.03 3.21
N LEU A 121 -7.79 16.86 2.21
CA LEU A 121 -7.55 15.89 1.15
C LEU A 121 -6.44 16.37 0.17
N PRO A 122 -5.44 15.54 -0.16
CA PRO A 122 -4.32 15.98 -0.99
C PRO A 122 -4.68 16.13 -2.47
N THR A 123 -5.17 17.30 -2.88
CA THR A 123 -5.50 17.60 -4.30
C THR A 123 -4.64 18.70 -4.92
N LEU A 124 -3.88 19.44 -4.10
CA LEU A 124 -2.97 20.50 -4.54
C LEU A 124 -1.52 20.02 -4.48
N CYS A 125 -0.64 20.59 -5.32
CA CYS A 125 0.77 20.20 -5.40
C CYS A 125 1.45 20.17 -4.02
N LYS A 126 1.24 21.21 -3.20
CA LYS A 126 1.82 21.37 -1.86
C LYS A 126 1.27 20.39 -0.80
N HIS A 127 0.13 19.74 -1.06
CA HIS A 127 -0.45 18.78 -0.11
C HIS A 127 0.31 17.44 -0.16
N CYS A 128 0.83 17.09 -1.34
CA CYS A 128 1.65 15.89 -1.55
C CYS A 128 3.15 16.22 -1.49
N HIS A 129 3.59 17.23 -2.24
CA HIS A 129 4.97 17.69 -2.29
C HIS A 129 5.25 18.68 -1.15
N LYS A 130 5.37 18.14 0.07
CA LYS A 130 5.74 18.94 1.23
C LYS A 130 7.22 19.30 1.11
N LYS A 131 7.55 20.59 1.28
CA LYS A 131 8.96 21.00 1.41
C LYS A 131 9.56 20.23 2.59
N ALA A 132 10.74 19.64 2.39
CA ALA A 132 11.52 19.13 3.51
C ALA A 132 11.69 20.29 4.51
N LYS A 133 11.41 20.00 5.78
CA LYS A 133 11.66 20.94 6.88
C LYS A 133 13.14 20.95 7.23
#